data_AF-A0A662Z823-F1
#
_entry.id   AF-A0A662Z823-F1
#
_cell.length_a   1.000
_cell.length_b   1.000
_cell.length_c   1.000
_cell.angle_alpha   90.00
_cell.angle_beta   90.00
_cell.angle_gamma   90.00
#
_symmetry.space_group_name_H-M   'P 1'
#
loop_
_entity.id
_entity.type
_entity.pdbx_description
1 polymer ?
#
loop_
_entity_poly.entity_id
_entity_poly.type
_entity_poly.pdbx_seq_one_letter_code
_entity_poly.pdbx_strand_id
1 'polypeptide(L)'
;MGYINNKGHGGYQRNGNPARDVDDKIATAPYNFVSLPYEGDDPKTYKTLSTKAVSDEGKDLYSGTITCTLKALTPIMVAGPSDRNEKNGVRKFLEVDNKKIIQGSSIKGMFRSYIEAFSCSVMHPVIDSYIYWRNVTGKGKGAGVYKDSFEEEPTGGFLKKIGARYKFYKAEDITRIPEHDKEAYCTGRMFRKNKGYYFGEPYGEGEFLDDEIVNRFLNEVNSNNEQKKIWSREQNKLNNNGYARVFCIYYKDGERKGQVKELGVARYLRIPYPQTPAQMAGEFKSDDFCAQLFGYVDGKNKNQKAKKGKLSFSECRLNNAKELGTKSLILGGPHPTCVQHYVDQWVDEGDVPSKYKKKNDADQLEAYQKGNALRGRKFYWHRKTQLQNTNTENKDVVTNFIPVDKGAEGTFRITLNSVNEFELGAILELLNLPDNSACKIGMAKPYGYGSVKITVQKYDLQKDSSRYNSISQRLSNTDNSISEKDRDNLIDNFEKYVCDSIYLGESYSYEEIQSIVDLREMMLIQDGSCNRLENPDWAQRTAYMASPTDKNAQPSYRHKKILPYPDHVKEYK
;
A
#
# COMPACT_ATOMS: atom_id res chain seq x y z
N MET A 1 -47.20 -53.76 -1.64
CA MET A 1 -46.15 -54.00 -0.63
C MET A 1 -44.82 -53.90 -1.35
N GLY A 2 -43.96 -52.96 -0.96
CA GLY A 2 -42.65 -52.74 -1.58
C GLY A 2 -42.38 -51.26 -1.91
N TYR A 3 -41.86 -50.53 -0.92
CA TYR A 3 -41.24 -49.21 -1.10
C TYR A 3 -39.82 -49.37 -1.66
N ILE A 4 -39.48 -48.67 -2.74
CA ILE A 4 -38.09 -48.26 -3.04
C ILE A 4 -38.11 -46.80 -3.52
N ASN A 5 -37.45 -45.93 -2.75
CA ASN A 5 -37.22 -44.51 -3.03
C ASN A 5 -36.09 -44.36 -4.06
N ASN A 6 -36.37 -43.70 -5.18
CA ASN A 6 -35.37 -43.17 -6.11
C ASN A 6 -35.36 -41.64 -5.94
N LYS A 7 -34.30 -41.08 -5.36
CA LYS A 7 -34.09 -39.62 -5.32
C LYS A 7 -33.19 -39.20 -6.47
N GLY A 8 -33.78 -38.42 -7.39
CA GLY A 8 -33.10 -37.83 -8.54
C GLY A 8 -32.06 -36.79 -8.14
N HIS A 9 -30.90 -36.88 -8.78
CA HIS A 9 -29.91 -35.81 -8.81
C HIS A 9 -30.34 -34.76 -9.84
N GLY A 10 -30.83 -33.62 -9.35
CA GLY A 10 -31.06 -32.42 -10.16
C GLY A 10 -29.73 -31.86 -10.65
N GLY A 11 -29.60 -31.73 -11.98
CA GLY A 11 -28.44 -31.19 -12.65
C GLY A 11 -28.23 -29.71 -12.32
N TYR A 12 -27.05 -29.38 -11.78
CA TYR A 12 -26.53 -28.02 -11.80
C TYR A 12 -26.05 -27.72 -13.23
N GLN A 13 -26.80 -26.88 -13.94
CA GLN A 13 -26.33 -26.25 -15.17
C GLN A 13 -25.09 -25.41 -14.85
N ARG A 14 -23.94 -25.85 -15.34
CA ARG A 14 -22.71 -25.06 -15.43
C ARG A 14 -22.96 -23.93 -16.42
N ASN A 15 -23.20 -22.72 -15.95
CA ASN A 15 -22.99 -21.53 -16.78
C ASN A 15 -21.50 -21.43 -17.07
N GLY A 16 -21.13 -21.78 -18.32
CA GLY A 16 -19.78 -21.66 -18.83
C GLY A 16 -19.34 -20.20 -18.78
N ASN A 17 -18.25 -19.96 -18.05
CA ASN A 17 -17.48 -18.72 -18.19
C ASN A 17 -16.86 -18.73 -19.60
N PRO A 18 -16.94 -17.66 -20.40
CA PRO A 18 -16.24 -17.59 -21.68
C PRO A 18 -14.73 -17.76 -21.45
N ALA A 19 -14.09 -18.42 -22.42
CA ALA A 19 -12.73 -18.96 -22.43
C ALA A 19 -11.69 -18.19 -21.59
N ARG A 20 -10.97 -18.95 -20.76
CA ARG A 20 -9.73 -18.52 -20.09
C ARG A 20 -8.60 -18.59 -21.12
N ASP A 21 -8.27 -17.47 -21.75
CA ASP A 21 -7.10 -17.36 -22.62
C ASP A 21 -5.96 -16.57 -21.95
N VAL A 22 -6.03 -16.27 -20.65
CA VAL A 22 -4.89 -15.70 -19.90
C VAL A 22 -3.95 -16.83 -19.51
N ASP A 23 -2.65 -16.74 -19.79
CA ASP A 23 -1.67 -17.70 -19.25
C ASP A 23 -1.82 -17.85 -17.73
N ASP A 24 -2.42 -18.97 -17.31
CA ASP A 24 -2.70 -19.35 -15.92
C ASP A 24 -1.44 -19.31 -15.03
N LYS A 25 -0.23 -19.17 -15.61
CA LYS A 25 1.04 -19.10 -14.88
C LYS A 25 1.37 -17.73 -14.29
N ILE A 26 0.77 -16.63 -14.77
CA ILE A 26 1.20 -15.26 -14.47
C ILE A 26 0.32 -14.63 -13.38
N ALA A 27 0.92 -13.96 -12.40
CA ALA A 27 0.14 -13.30 -11.35
C ALA A 27 -0.70 -12.15 -11.93
N THR A 28 -1.95 -12.06 -11.47
CA THR A 28 -2.86 -10.97 -11.82
C THR A 28 -3.22 -10.14 -10.59
N ALA A 29 -3.34 -8.83 -10.77
CA ALA A 29 -3.84 -7.94 -9.75
C ALA A 29 -4.49 -6.69 -10.39
N PRO A 30 -5.46 -6.06 -9.71
CA PRO A 30 -6.04 -4.79 -10.16
C PRO A 30 -5.16 -3.58 -9.84
N TYR A 31 -3.95 -3.84 -9.35
CA TYR A 31 -2.93 -2.86 -9.05
C TYR A 31 -1.59 -3.37 -9.55
N ASN A 32 -0.68 -2.43 -9.76
CA ASN A 32 0.75 -2.71 -9.89
C ASN A 32 1.54 -1.64 -9.15
N PHE A 33 2.86 -1.69 -9.23
CA PHE A 33 3.76 -0.80 -8.53
C PHE A 33 4.55 0.01 -9.55
N VAL A 34 4.48 1.33 -9.42
CA VAL A 34 5.33 2.27 -10.13
C VAL A 34 6.68 2.28 -9.41
N SER A 35 7.72 1.86 -10.12
CA SER A 35 9.06 1.65 -9.57
C SER A 35 9.65 2.93 -8.96
N LEU A 36 10.69 2.77 -8.15
CA LEU A 36 11.47 3.91 -7.64
C LEU A 36 12.77 4.05 -8.43
N PRO A 37 13.37 5.25 -8.50
CA PRO A 37 14.64 5.48 -9.18
C PRO A 37 15.83 4.92 -8.37
N TYR A 38 15.95 3.59 -8.31
CA TYR A 38 17.10 2.90 -7.72
C TYR A 38 18.35 3.09 -8.60
N GLU A 39 19.53 3.23 -7.99
CA GLU A 39 20.82 3.31 -8.69
C GLU A 39 21.51 1.94 -8.76
N GLY A 40 21.88 1.50 -9.96
CA GLY A 40 22.80 0.37 -10.19
C GLY A 40 22.46 -0.94 -9.45
N ASP A 41 23.48 -1.78 -9.25
CA ASP A 41 23.36 -3.11 -8.65
C ASP A 41 23.22 -3.11 -7.11
N ASP A 42 23.14 -1.93 -6.45
CA ASP A 42 22.97 -1.84 -4.99
C ASP A 42 21.58 -1.28 -4.61
N PRO A 43 20.59 -2.13 -4.31
CA PRO A 43 19.19 -1.71 -4.06
C PRO A 43 18.97 -0.92 -2.76
N LYS A 44 20.02 -0.44 -2.10
CA LYS A 44 19.98 0.12 -0.73
C LYS A 44 19.46 1.55 -0.66
N THR A 45 19.54 2.34 -1.73
CA THR A 45 19.06 3.73 -1.75
C THR A 45 18.52 4.09 -3.12
N TYR A 46 17.25 4.48 -3.19
CA TYR A 46 16.71 5.16 -4.37
C TYR A 46 16.87 6.67 -4.20
N LYS A 47 17.09 7.36 -5.31
CA LYS A 47 17.24 8.81 -5.32
C LYS A 47 15.89 9.50 -5.14
N THR A 48 15.91 10.68 -4.54
CA THR A 48 14.69 11.44 -4.26
C THR A 48 14.92 12.89 -4.57
N LEU A 49 13.97 13.52 -5.24
CA LEU A 49 14.02 14.94 -5.54
C LEU A 49 13.96 15.76 -4.24
N SER A 50 15.05 16.44 -3.91
CA SER A 50 15.11 17.38 -2.78
C SER A 50 15.01 18.82 -3.27
N THR A 51 14.19 19.61 -2.59
CA THR A 51 14.10 21.05 -2.82
C THR A 51 15.34 21.82 -2.37
N LYS A 52 16.29 21.21 -1.63
CA LYS A 52 17.55 21.90 -1.27
C LYS A 52 18.43 22.21 -2.48
N ALA A 53 18.25 21.49 -3.58
CA ALA A 53 18.93 21.79 -4.83
C ALA A 53 18.43 23.10 -5.48
N VAL A 54 17.33 23.68 -4.97
CA VAL A 54 16.67 24.86 -5.54
C VAL A 54 16.21 25.79 -4.42
N SER A 55 17.04 26.77 -4.05
CA SER A 55 16.54 27.89 -3.23
C SER A 55 15.46 28.65 -4.00
N ASP A 56 14.35 28.98 -3.34
CA ASP A 56 13.35 29.90 -3.89
C ASP A 56 13.91 31.35 -3.99
N GLU A 57 15.08 31.62 -3.41
CA GLU A 57 15.79 32.90 -3.51
C GLU A 57 16.16 33.23 -4.96
N GLY A 58 15.65 34.35 -5.46
CA GLY A 58 15.91 34.84 -6.82
C GLY A 58 15.04 34.21 -7.92
N LYS A 59 14.09 33.32 -7.58
CA LYS A 59 13.19 32.68 -8.55
C LYS A 59 11.83 33.35 -8.65
N ASP A 60 11.21 33.25 -9.82
CA ASP A 60 9.82 33.64 -10.00
C ASP A 60 8.91 32.67 -9.23
N LEU A 61 8.14 33.21 -8.29
CA LEU A 61 7.10 32.50 -7.56
C LEU A 61 5.75 32.83 -8.18
N TYR A 62 4.85 31.86 -8.24
CA TYR A 62 3.55 31.97 -8.88
C TYR A 62 2.43 31.72 -7.84
N SER A 63 1.41 32.56 -7.91
CA SER A 63 0.18 32.42 -7.13
C SER A 63 -1.04 32.64 -8.00
N GLY A 64 -2.17 32.07 -7.58
CA GLY A 64 -3.44 32.24 -8.28
C GLY A 64 -4.27 30.97 -8.26
N THR A 65 -5.07 30.78 -9.31
CA THR A 65 -6.01 29.67 -9.39
C THR A 65 -6.01 29.00 -10.75
N ILE A 66 -6.20 27.69 -10.75
CA ILE A 66 -6.47 26.89 -11.95
C ILE A 66 -7.86 26.30 -11.77
N THR A 67 -8.76 26.61 -12.71
CA THR A 67 -10.12 26.06 -12.72
C THR A 67 -10.16 24.86 -13.64
N CYS A 68 -10.60 23.72 -13.12
CA CYS A 68 -10.62 22.45 -13.83
C CYS A 68 -12.01 21.82 -13.79
N THR A 69 -12.36 21.08 -14.84
CA THR A 69 -13.46 20.12 -14.82
C THR A 69 -12.94 18.73 -14.51
N LEU A 70 -13.75 17.95 -13.82
CA LEU A 70 -13.54 16.53 -13.54
C LEU A 70 -14.74 15.77 -14.10
N LYS A 71 -14.49 14.78 -14.96
CA LYS A 71 -15.51 13.90 -15.54
C LYS A 71 -15.27 12.45 -15.16
N ALA A 72 -16.30 11.79 -14.63
CA ALA A 72 -16.28 10.37 -14.31
C ALA A 72 -16.33 9.52 -15.60
N LEU A 73 -15.26 8.77 -15.89
CA LEU A 73 -15.22 7.80 -16.99
C LEU A 73 -15.75 6.42 -16.58
N THR A 74 -15.54 6.07 -15.31
CA THR A 74 -16.19 4.93 -14.66
C THR A 74 -16.95 5.39 -13.43
N PRO A 75 -17.88 4.58 -12.88
CA PRO A 75 -18.55 4.92 -11.64
C PRO A 75 -17.56 5.29 -10.54
N ILE A 76 -17.91 6.29 -9.72
CA ILE A 76 -17.05 6.84 -8.69
C ILE A 76 -17.68 6.64 -7.31
N MET A 77 -16.83 6.43 -6.31
CA MET A 77 -17.26 6.38 -4.91
C MET A 77 -16.27 7.15 -4.04
N VAL A 78 -16.71 8.27 -3.47
CA VAL A 78 -15.99 9.03 -2.45
C VAL A 78 -16.94 9.13 -1.25
N ALA A 79 -16.64 8.40 -0.18
CA ALA A 79 -17.52 8.40 0.98
C ALA A 79 -17.37 9.70 1.77
N GLY A 80 -18.51 10.19 2.26
CA GLY A 80 -18.51 11.17 3.34
C GLY A 80 -18.02 10.57 4.67
N PRO A 81 -18.04 11.38 5.75
CA PRO A 81 -17.83 10.89 7.10
C PRO A 81 -18.76 9.69 7.38
N SER A 82 -18.20 8.63 7.93
CA SER A 82 -18.97 7.46 8.40
C SER A 82 -18.63 7.23 9.85
N ASP A 83 -19.63 6.80 10.63
CA ASP A 83 -19.40 6.42 12.02
C ASP A 83 -18.56 5.14 12.04
N ARG A 84 -17.39 5.22 12.69
CA ARG A 84 -16.46 4.08 12.79
C ARG A 84 -17.08 2.90 13.57
N ASN A 85 -18.12 3.16 14.35
CA ASN A 85 -18.81 2.14 15.16
C ASN A 85 -19.95 1.43 14.40
N GLU A 86 -20.39 1.96 13.26
CA GLU A 86 -21.46 1.35 12.47
C GLU A 86 -20.91 0.20 11.61
N LYS A 87 -20.89 -1.00 12.19
CA LYS A 87 -20.56 -2.22 11.44
C LYS A 87 -21.62 -2.46 10.36
N ASN A 88 -21.18 -2.67 9.12
CA ASN A 88 -22.01 -2.95 7.94
C ASN A 88 -22.88 -1.78 7.42
N GLY A 89 -22.68 -0.55 7.91
CA GLY A 89 -23.36 0.64 7.39
C GLY A 89 -23.09 0.86 5.89
N VAL A 90 -24.08 1.42 5.18
CA VAL A 90 -23.96 1.75 3.75
C VAL A 90 -23.28 3.10 3.61
N ARG A 91 -22.06 3.12 3.06
CA ARG A 91 -21.33 4.37 2.80
C ARG A 91 -21.99 5.13 1.65
N LYS A 92 -22.38 6.37 1.90
CA LYS A 92 -22.98 7.25 0.89
C LYS A 92 -21.98 8.30 0.43
N PHE A 93 -22.21 8.81 -0.77
CA PHE A 93 -21.51 9.99 -1.26
C PHE A 93 -21.82 11.19 -0.36
N LEU A 94 -20.85 12.08 -0.16
CA LEU A 94 -21.12 13.34 0.54
C LEU A 94 -22.11 14.17 -0.30
N GLU A 95 -23.10 14.75 0.37
CA GLU A 95 -24.11 15.61 -0.25
C GLU A 95 -24.22 16.93 0.52
N VAL A 96 -24.18 18.04 -0.21
CA VAL A 96 -24.39 19.40 0.32
C VAL A 96 -25.27 20.13 -0.68
N ASP A 97 -26.29 20.85 -0.20
CA ASP A 97 -27.27 21.56 -1.05
C ASP A 97 -27.89 20.68 -2.15
N ASN A 98 -28.22 19.42 -1.83
CA ASN A 98 -28.73 18.40 -2.77
C ASN A 98 -27.79 18.08 -3.95
N LYS A 99 -26.49 18.43 -3.86
CA LYS A 99 -25.47 18.06 -4.84
C LYS A 99 -24.48 17.07 -4.26
N LYS A 100 -24.14 16.05 -5.03
CA LYS A 100 -23.07 15.11 -4.67
C LYS A 100 -21.72 15.80 -4.80
N ILE A 101 -20.86 15.63 -3.80
CA ILE A 101 -19.60 16.36 -3.69
C ILE A 101 -18.41 15.42 -3.59
N ILE A 102 -17.39 15.67 -4.41
CA ILE A 102 -16.03 15.18 -4.15
C ILE A 102 -15.30 16.23 -3.32
N GLN A 103 -14.89 15.85 -2.11
CA GLN A 103 -14.17 16.74 -1.20
C GLN A 103 -12.81 17.14 -1.80
N GLY A 104 -12.39 18.39 -1.56
CA GLY A 104 -11.07 18.87 -1.99
C GLY A 104 -9.91 18.04 -1.44
N SER A 105 -10.06 17.41 -0.27
CA SER A 105 -9.09 16.47 0.30
C SER A 105 -8.88 15.21 -0.58
N SER A 106 -9.93 14.71 -1.22
CA SER A 106 -9.86 13.55 -2.11
C SER A 106 -9.16 13.91 -3.42
N ILE A 107 -9.43 15.11 -3.95
CA ILE A 107 -8.76 15.64 -5.14
C ILE A 107 -7.28 15.90 -4.82
N LYS A 108 -7.00 16.56 -3.69
CA LYS A 108 -5.63 16.78 -3.20
C LYS A 108 -4.86 15.46 -3.05
N GLY A 109 -5.49 14.43 -2.48
CA GLY A 109 -4.88 13.11 -2.33
C GLY A 109 -4.55 12.45 -3.67
N MET A 110 -5.44 12.58 -4.66
CA MET A 110 -5.19 12.12 -6.03
C MET A 110 -3.99 12.88 -6.64
N PHE A 111 -4.01 14.21 -6.64
CA PHE A 111 -2.90 15.03 -7.16
C PHE A 111 -1.57 14.68 -6.48
N ARG A 112 -1.59 14.55 -5.15
CA ARG A 112 -0.40 14.18 -4.38
C ARG A 112 0.18 12.84 -4.84
N SER A 113 -0.63 11.80 -5.00
CA SER A 113 -0.12 10.49 -5.42
C SER A 113 0.55 10.51 -6.79
N TYR A 114 -0.02 11.23 -7.76
CA TYR A 114 0.56 11.34 -9.10
C TYR A 114 1.82 12.21 -9.13
N ILE A 115 1.79 13.37 -8.49
CA ILE A 115 2.97 14.25 -8.43
C ILE A 115 4.11 13.58 -7.65
N GLU A 116 3.82 12.80 -6.60
CA GLU A 116 4.84 12.02 -5.88
C GLU A 116 5.57 11.02 -6.79
N ALA A 117 4.89 10.49 -7.81
CA ALA A 117 5.49 9.60 -8.79
C ALA A 117 6.22 10.39 -9.89
N PHE A 118 5.61 11.43 -10.47
CA PHE A 118 6.26 12.29 -11.48
C PHE A 118 7.53 12.97 -10.98
N SER A 119 7.56 13.36 -9.70
CA SER A 119 8.69 14.04 -9.07
C SER A 119 9.65 13.08 -8.38
N CYS A 120 9.46 11.76 -8.49
CA CYS A 120 10.28 10.75 -7.82
C CYS A 120 10.52 11.07 -6.33
N SER A 121 9.47 11.50 -5.64
CA SER A 121 9.56 11.95 -4.25
C SER A 121 9.95 10.79 -3.30
N VAL A 122 10.19 11.08 -2.03
CA VAL A 122 10.33 10.04 -1.00
C VAL A 122 9.02 9.25 -0.89
N MET A 123 9.11 7.92 -0.73
CA MET A 123 7.95 7.10 -0.42
C MET A 123 7.55 7.29 1.05
N HIS A 124 6.53 8.11 1.31
CA HIS A 124 6.02 8.37 2.65
C HIS A 124 4.52 8.72 2.64
N PRO A 125 3.71 8.24 3.61
CA PRO A 125 4.08 7.39 4.74
C PRO A 125 4.19 5.91 4.35
N VAL A 126 5.11 5.22 5.01
CA VAL A 126 5.30 3.76 4.88
C VAL A 126 5.20 3.15 6.28
N ILE A 127 4.69 1.92 6.35
CA ILE A 127 4.48 1.21 7.62
C ILE A 127 5.84 1.02 8.31
N ASP A 128 5.96 1.55 9.52
CA ASP A 128 7.16 1.46 10.36
C ASP A 128 6.97 0.44 11.48
N SER A 129 6.54 -0.76 11.09
CA SER A 129 6.42 -1.91 11.98
C SER A 129 7.04 -3.12 11.29
N TYR A 130 7.74 -3.94 12.06
CA TYR A 130 8.25 -5.21 11.57
C TYR A 130 7.13 -6.07 10.98
N ILE A 131 7.43 -6.66 9.82
CA ILE A 131 6.55 -7.65 9.20
C ILE A 131 7.03 -9.03 9.67
N TYR A 132 6.11 -9.82 10.21
CA TYR A 132 6.42 -11.10 10.81
C TYR A 132 5.95 -12.26 9.95
N TRP A 133 6.79 -13.28 9.83
CA TRP A 133 6.50 -14.50 9.08
C TRP A 133 6.60 -15.73 9.97
N ARG A 134 5.89 -16.79 9.57
CA ARG A 134 5.87 -18.08 10.27
C ARG A 134 5.40 -19.18 9.33
N ASN A 135 6.25 -20.18 9.08
CA ASN A 135 5.93 -21.30 8.18
C ASN A 135 6.16 -22.65 8.87
N VAL A 136 5.28 -23.00 9.83
CA VAL A 136 5.41 -24.26 10.61
C VAL A 136 4.90 -25.49 9.86
N THR A 137 4.09 -25.31 8.80
CA THR A 137 3.26 -26.39 8.22
C THR A 137 3.68 -26.82 6.81
N GLY A 138 4.74 -26.24 6.25
CA GLY A 138 5.26 -26.66 4.95
C GLY A 138 5.73 -28.12 4.97
N LYS A 139 5.24 -28.94 4.03
CA LYS A 139 5.87 -30.25 3.71
C LYS A 139 7.01 -30.12 2.70
N GLY A 140 7.46 -28.90 2.41
CA GLY A 140 8.52 -28.57 1.45
C GLY A 140 9.72 -27.92 2.13
N LYS A 141 10.69 -27.45 1.32
CA LYS A 141 11.94 -26.84 1.78
C LYS A 141 11.74 -25.68 2.77
N GLY A 142 10.59 -24.99 2.72
CA GLY A 142 10.32 -23.83 3.58
C GLY A 142 9.94 -24.01 5.02
N ALA A 143 9.48 -25.20 5.41
CA ALA A 143 9.46 -25.50 6.84
C ALA A 143 10.87 -25.74 7.38
N GLY A 144 11.81 -26.16 6.52
CA GLY A 144 13.25 -26.22 6.82
C GLY A 144 13.79 -24.84 7.13
N VAL A 145 13.70 -23.89 6.18
CA VAL A 145 14.21 -22.51 6.36
C VAL A 145 13.61 -21.80 7.59
N TYR A 146 12.31 -21.97 7.84
CA TYR A 146 11.70 -21.44 9.07
C TYR A 146 12.30 -22.07 10.32
N LYS A 147 12.47 -23.40 10.36
CA LYS A 147 13.13 -24.09 11.48
C LYS A 147 14.61 -23.73 11.60
N ASP A 148 15.32 -23.54 10.50
CA ASP A 148 16.73 -23.15 10.46
C ASP A 148 16.92 -21.71 10.98
N SER A 149 15.87 -20.88 10.93
CA SER A 149 15.85 -19.57 11.58
C SER A 149 15.85 -19.67 13.12
N PHE A 150 15.48 -20.84 13.67
CA PHE A 150 15.66 -21.20 15.07
C PHE A 150 16.99 -21.94 15.19
N GLU A 151 18.04 -21.19 15.53
CA GLU A 151 19.39 -21.75 15.72
C GLU A 151 19.44 -22.80 16.86
N GLU A 152 18.49 -22.72 17.81
CA GLU A 152 18.23 -23.68 18.89
C GLU A 152 16.72 -23.83 19.14
N GLU A 153 16.32 -24.88 19.88
CA GLU A 153 14.92 -25.05 20.27
C GLU A 153 14.46 -23.89 21.17
N PRO A 154 13.30 -23.28 20.88
CA PRO A 154 12.75 -22.19 21.68
C PRO A 154 12.62 -22.56 23.15
N THR A 155 13.14 -21.71 24.02
CA THR A 155 13.09 -21.89 25.47
C THR A 155 11.81 -21.29 26.03
N GLY A 156 11.09 -22.03 26.86
CA GLY A 156 9.94 -21.52 27.60
C GLY A 156 10.37 -20.90 28.92
N GLY A 157 9.73 -19.78 29.29
CA GLY A 157 9.98 -19.14 30.57
C GLY A 157 8.96 -18.05 30.88
N PHE A 158 9.38 -17.12 31.72
CA PHE A 158 8.54 -16.09 32.28
C PHE A 158 9.15 -14.71 32.10
N LEU A 159 8.36 -13.81 31.56
CA LEU A 159 8.63 -12.39 31.51
C LEU A 159 8.10 -11.74 32.81
N LYS A 160 8.94 -10.94 33.48
CA LYS A 160 8.55 -10.14 34.64
C LYS A 160 9.02 -8.70 34.46
N LYS A 161 8.16 -7.76 34.85
CA LYS A 161 8.49 -6.34 34.85
C LYS A 161 9.17 -5.97 36.17
N ILE A 162 10.36 -5.37 36.10
CA ILE A 162 11.14 -4.89 37.25
C ILE A 162 11.41 -3.40 37.03
N GLY A 163 10.65 -2.54 37.72
CA GLY A 163 10.65 -1.11 37.44
C GLY A 163 10.18 -0.81 36.02
N ALA A 164 11.01 -0.11 35.24
CA ALA A 164 10.73 0.20 33.83
C ALA A 164 11.20 -0.90 32.86
N ARG A 165 11.99 -1.87 33.33
CA ARG A 165 12.64 -2.88 32.49
C ARG A 165 11.98 -4.25 32.63
N TYR A 166 12.36 -5.17 31.76
CA TYR A 166 11.85 -6.53 31.76
C TYR A 166 12.98 -7.53 31.97
N LYS A 167 12.70 -8.56 32.75
CA LYS A 167 13.60 -9.67 33.03
C LYS A 167 12.96 -10.98 32.60
N PHE A 168 13.72 -11.84 31.93
CA PHE A 168 13.31 -13.18 31.54
C PHE A 168 13.88 -14.22 32.51
N TYR A 169 13.02 -15.12 32.98
CA TYR A 169 13.36 -16.25 33.82
C TYR A 169 13.03 -17.54 33.08
N LYS A 170 13.97 -18.47 32.97
CA LYS A 170 13.70 -19.77 32.33
C LYS A 170 12.74 -20.58 33.22
N ALA A 171 11.91 -21.43 32.61
CA ALA A 171 11.07 -22.39 33.36
C ALA A 171 11.83 -23.71 33.56
N GLU A 172 11.79 -24.29 34.77
CA GLU A 172 12.55 -25.50 35.11
C GLU A 172 12.30 -26.63 34.11
N ASP A 173 11.03 -26.81 33.75
CA ASP A 173 10.58 -27.74 32.74
C ASP A 173 9.50 -27.12 31.84
N ILE A 174 9.41 -27.64 30.62
CA ILE A 174 8.32 -27.36 29.68
C ILE A 174 7.76 -28.70 29.20
N THR A 175 6.57 -29.05 29.66
CA THR A 175 5.91 -30.31 29.33
C THR A 175 4.59 -30.08 28.58
N ARG A 176 4.17 -31.06 27.78
CA ARG A 176 2.91 -30.97 27.01
C ARG A 176 1.77 -31.64 27.77
N ILE A 177 0.86 -30.83 28.29
CA ILE A 177 -0.32 -31.28 29.04
C ILE A 177 -1.61 -31.10 28.21
N PRO A 178 -2.72 -31.79 28.54
CA PRO A 178 -3.99 -31.60 27.84
C PRO A 178 -4.46 -30.13 27.86
N GLU A 179 -5.02 -29.64 26.75
CA GLU A 179 -5.37 -28.21 26.63
C GLU A 179 -6.52 -27.77 27.56
N HIS A 180 -7.32 -28.71 28.07
CA HIS A 180 -8.40 -28.45 29.03
C HIS A 180 -7.92 -28.38 30.48
N ASP A 181 -6.64 -28.68 30.73
CA ASP A 181 -6.05 -28.54 32.04
C ASP A 181 -5.98 -27.05 32.44
N LYS A 182 -6.20 -26.77 33.73
CA LYS A 182 -6.22 -25.40 34.26
C LYS A 182 -4.85 -24.72 34.16
N GLU A 183 -3.77 -25.50 34.20
CA GLU A 183 -2.40 -25.00 34.15
C GLU A 183 -1.90 -24.83 32.71
N ALA A 184 -2.63 -25.36 31.72
CA ALA A 184 -2.24 -25.34 30.32
C ALA A 184 -2.12 -23.93 29.74
N TYR A 185 -0.92 -23.59 29.28
CA TYR A 185 -0.67 -22.44 28.42
C TYR A 185 -1.05 -22.76 26.96
N CYS A 186 -2.13 -22.14 26.51
CA CYS A 186 -2.74 -22.41 25.20
C CYS A 186 -2.27 -21.41 24.14
N THR A 187 -1.41 -21.86 23.23
CA THR A 187 -0.79 -21.03 22.17
C THR A 187 -1.68 -20.77 20.93
N GLY A 188 -3.01 -20.73 21.13
CA GLY A 188 -4.00 -20.52 20.07
C GLY A 188 -4.72 -21.79 19.56
N ARG A 189 -5.84 -21.59 18.85
CA ARG A 189 -6.72 -22.67 18.36
C ARG A 189 -6.22 -23.24 17.03
N MET A 190 -6.08 -24.56 16.93
CA MET A 190 -5.72 -25.24 15.69
C MET A 190 -6.51 -26.56 15.57
N PHE A 191 -6.92 -26.93 14.36
CA PHE A 191 -7.70 -28.15 14.13
C PHE A 191 -6.94 -29.38 14.65
N ARG A 192 -7.59 -30.19 15.49
CA ARG A 192 -7.04 -31.37 16.19
C ARG A 192 -5.96 -31.10 17.24
N LYS A 193 -5.74 -29.84 17.63
CA LYS A 193 -4.89 -29.54 18.79
C LYS A 193 -5.62 -29.94 20.07
N ASN A 194 -4.96 -30.73 20.91
CA ASN A 194 -5.50 -31.22 22.19
C ASN A 194 -4.50 -31.07 23.35
N LYS A 195 -3.34 -30.45 23.11
CA LYS A 195 -2.27 -30.24 24.11
C LYS A 195 -1.84 -28.78 24.15
N GLY A 196 -1.71 -28.25 25.37
CA GLY A 196 -1.03 -27.01 25.71
C GLY A 196 0.38 -27.26 26.23
N TYR A 197 0.93 -26.28 26.94
CA TYR A 197 2.21 -26.36 27.63
C TYR A 197 2.04 -26.08 29.11
N TYR A 198 2.65 -26.89 29.97
CA TYR A 198 2.92 -26.56 31.35
C TYR A 198 4.31 -25.91 31.43
N PHE A 199 4.44 -24.92 32.30
CA PHE A 199 5.70 -24.24 32.60
C PHE A 199 5.97 -24.49 34.08
N GLY A 200 7.06 -25.19 34.39
CA GLY A 200 7.55 -25.31 35.76
C GLY A 200 7.92 -23.97 36.35
N GLU A 201 8.31 -23.96 37.63
CA GLU A 201 8.64 -22.73 38.34
C GLU A 201 9.79 -21.94 37.66
N PRO A 202 9.83 -20.61 37.82
CA PRO A 202 10.93 -19.81 37.30
C PRO A 202 12.24 -20.17 38.04
N TYR A 203 13.30 -20.49 37.30
CA TYR A 203 14.61 -20.81 37.87
C TYR A 203 15.73 -19.87 37.41
N GLY A 204 16.79 -19.83 38.22
CA GLY A 204 17.95 -18.99 38.02
C GLY A 204 17.70 -17.52 38.35
N GLU A 205 18.73 -16.69 38.21
CA GLU A 205 18.63 -15.25 38.51
C GLU A 205 17.81 -14.47 37.48
N GLY A 206 17.62 -15.04 36.29
CA GLY A 206 17.03 -14.40 35.11
C GLY A 206 17.98 -13.39 34.45
N GLU A 207 17.63 -12.96 33.25
CA GLU A 207 18.41 -12.02 32.44
C GLU A 207 17.58 -10.79 32.08
N PHE A 208 18.17 -9.59 32.14
CA PHE A 208 17.50 -8.38 31.67
C PHE A 208 17.44 -8.38 30.16
N LEU A 209 16.27 -8.04 29.62
CA LEU A 209 16.06 -7.97 28.19
C LEU A 209 16.38 -6.57 27.66
N ASP A 210 16.76 -6.54 26.38
CA ASP A 210 16.79 -5.31 25.60
C ASP A 210 15.36 -4.77 25.42
N ASP A 211 15.19 -3.48 25.68
CA ASP A 211 13.89 -2.81 25.55
C ASP A 211 13.36 -2.89 24.11
N GLU A 212 14.24 -2.92 23.10
CA GLU A 212 13.84 -3.06 21.70
C GLU A 212 13.13 -4.40 21.44
N ILE A 213 13.65 -5.51 21.98
CA ILE A 213 13.08 -6.86 21.83
C ILE A 213 11.70 -6.90 22.48
N VAL A 214 11.58 -6.33 23.68
CA VAL A 214 10.31 -6.32 24.40
C VAL A 214 9.28 -5.44 23.72
N ASN A 215 9.66 -4.25 23.27
CA ASN A 215 8.78 -3.34 22.53
C ASN A 215 8.32 -3.98 21.23
N ARG A 216 9.22 -4.65 20.51
CA ARG A 216 8.92 -5.40 19.29
C ARG A 216 7.88 -6.49 19.54
N PHE A 217 8.10 -7.33 20.56
CA PHE A 217 7.16 -8.37 20.99
C PHE A 217 5.80 -7.81 21.39
N LEU A 218 5.78 -6.77 22.24
CA LEU A 218 4.53 -6.15 22.70
C LEU A 218 3.75 -5.51 21.54
N ASN A 219 4.43 -4.88 20.58
CA ASN A 219 3.80 -4.33 19.38
C ASN A 219 3.20 -5.43 18.51
N GLU A 220 3.89 -6.56 18.35
CA GLU A 220 3.39 -7.70 17.58
C GLU A 220 2.11 -8.30 18.20
N VAL A 221 2.15 -8.64 19.50
CA VAL A 221 1.02 -9.31 20.17
C VAL A 221 -0.19 -8.40 20.28
N ASN A 222 -0.01 -7.09 20.43
CA ASN A 222 -1.12 -6.14 20.55
C ASN A 222 -1.73 -5.73 19.21
N SER A 223 -0.96 -5.78 18.11
CA SER A 223 -1.46 -5.46 16.76
C SER A 223 -2.19 -6.62 16.09
N ASN A 224 -1.98 -7.86 16.54
CA ASN A 224 -2.64 -9.03 16.00
C ASN A 224 -3.79 -9.51 16.90
N ASN A 225 -5.04 -9.47 16.42
CA ASN A 225 -6.21 -9.84 17.23
C ASN A 225 -6.16 -11.25 17.83
N GLU A 226 -5.59 -12.24 17.13
CA GLU A 226 -5.49 -13.60 17.65
C GLU A 226 -4.39 -13.72 18.70
N GLN A 227 -3.22 -13.10 18.48
CA GLN A 227 -2.16 -13.05 19.50
C GLN A 227 -2.60 -12.25 20.73
N LYS A 228 -3.31 -11.14 20.56
CA LYS A 228 -3.84 -10.32 21.64
C LYS A 228 -4.78 -11.11 22.55
N LYS A 229 -5.63 -11.97 21.97
CA LYS A 229 -6.49 -12.89 22.74
C LYS A 229 -5.65 -13.84 23.60
N ILE A 230 -4.61 -14.44 23.03
CA ILE A 230 -3.69 -15.34 23.75
C ILE A 230 -2.93 -14.58 24.85
N TRP A 231 -2.42 -13.39 24.53
CA TRP A 231 -1.57 -12.57 25.39
C TRP A 231 -2.32 -11.93 26.55
N SER A 232 -3.59 -11.55 26.36
CA SER A 232 -4.38 -10.78 27.34
C SER A 232 -4.29 -11.29 28.79
N ARG A 233 -4.33 -12.61 28.99
CA ARG A 233 -4.22 -13.22 30.33
C ARG A 233 -2.84 -13.03 30.94
N GLU A 234 -1.79 -13.21 30.17
CA GLU A 234 -0.40 -13.04 30.63
C GLU A 234 -0.06 -11.55 30.80
N GLN A 235 -0.61 -10.68 29.95
CA GLN A 235 -0.50 -9.23 30.10
C GLN A 235 -1.10 -8.74 31.42
N ASN A 236 -2.26 -9.28 31.83
CA ASN A 236 -2.87 -8.95 33.12
C ASN A 236 -1.98 -9.38 34.29
N LYS A 237 -1.36 -10.57 34.22
CA LYS A 237 -0.40 -11.00 35.25
C LYS A 237 0.78 -10.05 35.34
N LEU A 238 1.35 -9.68 34.20
CA LEU A 238 2.48 -8.76 34.12
C LEU A 238 2.14 -7.37 34.70
N ASN A 239 0.94 -6.85 34.40
CA ASN A 239 0.45 -5.58 34.95
C ASN A 239 0.27 -5.64 36.47
N ASN A 240 -0.09 -6.81 37.01
CA ASN A 240 -0.24 -7.06 38.45
C ASN A 240 1.07 -7.54 39.11
N ASN A 241 2.22 -7.16 38.54
CA ASN A 241 3.55 -7.50 39.05
C ASN A 241 3.85 -9.01 39.14
N GLY A 242 3.10 -9.82 38.39
CA GLY A 242 3.27 -11.27 38.28
C GLY A 242 4.16 -11.69 37.11
N TYR A 243 4.26 -13.00 36.91
CA TYR A 243 5.01 -13.64 35.84
C TYR A 243 4.11 -13.93 34.63
N ALA A 244 4.57 -13.56 33.44
CA ALA A 244 3.89 -13.81 32.17
C ALA A 244 4.62 -14.89 31.37
N ARG A 245 3.94 -15.96 31.01
CA ARG A 245 4.53 -17.07 30.24
C ARG A 245 4.81 -16.66 28.80
N VAL A 246 6.04 -16.89 28.35
CA VAL A 246 6.53 -16.59 27.00
C VAL A 246 7.54 -17.63 26.53
N PHE A 247 7.74 -17.72 25.23
CA PHE A 247 8.87 -18.44 24.63
C PHE A 247 9.90 -17.44 24.11
N CYS A 248 11.17 -17.82 24.11
CA CYS A 248 12.26 -17.04 23.53
C CYS A 248 13.18 -17.90 22.66
N ILE A 249 13.98 -17.21 21.84
CA ILE A 249 15.17 -17.77 21.19
C ILE A 249 16.40 -16.93 21.55
N TYR A 250 17.58 -17.52 21.43
CA TYR A 250 18.86 -16.92 21.75
C TYR A 250 19.71 -16.68 20.50
N TYR A 251 20.65 -15.72 20.56
CA TYR A 251 21.73 -15.64 19.59
C TYR A 251 22.73 -16.77 19.83
N LYS A 252 23.10 -17.52 18.79
CA LYS A 252 24.05 -18.63 18.93
C LYS A 252 25.51 -18.20 18.85
N ASP A 253 25.81 -17.17 18.07
CA ASP A 253 27.17 -16.74 17.75
C ASP A 253 27.30 -15.20 17.75
N GLY A 254 28.54 -14.71 17.70
CA GLY A 254 28.88 -13.29 17.76
C GLY A 254 28.85 -12.69 19.17
N GLU A 255 28.98 -11.38 19.27
CA GLU A 255 29.08 -10.64 20.55
C GLU A 255 27.83 -10.77 21.42
N ARG A 256 26.67 -11.07 20.82
CA ARG A 256 25.39 -11.23 21.52
C ARG A 256 25.09 -12.68 21.90
N LYS A 257 26.03 -13.61 21.70
CA LYS A 257 25.84 -15.04 22.00
C LYS A 257 25.28 -15.25 23.41
N GLY A 258 24.24 -16.08 23.50
CA GLY A 258 23.58 -16.40 24.76
C GLY A 258 22.61 -15.34 25.28
N GLN A 259 22.46 -14.20 24.59
CA GLN A 259 21.42 -13.21 24.89
C GLN A 259 20.14 -13.55 24.14
N VAL A 260 18.98 -13.22 24.73
CA VAL A 260 17.67 -13.36 24.06
C VAL A 260 17.67 -12.56 22.77
N LYS A 261 17.25 -13.21 21.68
CA LYS A 261 17.13 -12.67 20.32
C LYS A 261 15.69 -12.23 20.01
N GLU A 262 14.70 -13.07 20.35
CA GLU A 262 13.27 -12.77 20.13
C GLU A 262 12.38 -13.44 21.17
N LEU A 263 11.16 -12.90 21.32
CA LEU A 263 10.10 -13.42 22.21
C LEU A 263 8.83 -13.78 21.41
N GLY A 264 8.01 -14.70 21.95
CA GLY A 264 6.70 -14.98 21.39
C GLY A 264 5.75 -15.72 22.32
N VAL A 265 4.45 -15.66 22.02
CA VAL A 265 3.39 -16.36 22.78
C VAL A 265 3.23 -17.84 22.38
N ALA A 266 4.04 -18.33 21.44
CA ALA A 266 4.00 -19.70 20.97
C ALA A 266 5.42 -20.23 20.81
N ARG A 267 5.65 -21.51 21.13
CA ARG A 267 6.97 -22.17 21.04
C ARG A 267 7.67 -21.84 19.72
N TYR A 268 7.06 -22.18 18.60
CA TYR A 268 7.52 -21.71 17.29
C TYR A 268 6.95 -20.30 17.05
N LEU A 269 7.65 -19.28 17.54
CA LEU A 269 7.23 -17.87 17.47
C LEU A 269 7.32 -17.31 16.04
N ARG A 270 6.64 -16.20 15.76
CA ARG A 270 6.76 -15.53 14.46
C ARG A 270 8.05 -14.74 14.45
N ILE A 271 8.77 -14.76 13.33
CA ILE A 271 10.07 -14.11 13.22
C ILE A 271 9.89 -12.80 12.43
N PRO A 272 10.41 -11.67 12.91
CA PRO A 272 10.41 -10.43 12.14
C PRO A 272 11.39 -10.54 10.97
N TYR A 273 11.05 -9.92 9.84
CA TYR A 273 12.06 -9.65 8.82
C TYR A 273 13.10 -8.64 9.33
N PRO A 274 14.36 -8.67 8.84
CA PRO A 274 15.43 -7.82 9.35
C PRO A 274 15.17 -6.31 9.29
N GLN A 275 14.39 -5.84 8.32
CA GLN A 275 14.02 -4.43 8.16
C GLN A 275 12.50 -4.22 8.14
N THR A 276 12.06 -3.04 8.60
CA THR A 276 10.70 -2.56 8.35
C THR A 276 10.59 -1.98 6.94
N PRO A 277 9.38 -1.96 6.34
CA PRO A 277 9.18 -1.28 5.07
C PRO A 277 9.62 0.19 5.09
N ALA A 278 9.43 0.90 6.22
CA ALA A 278 9.87 2.28 6.37
C ALA A 278 11.40 2.42 6.37
N GLN A 279 12.13 1.49 7.00
CA GLN A 279 13.60 1.48 6.96
C GLN A 279 14.14 1.30 5.53
N MET A 280 13.46 0.51 4.69
CA MET A 280 13.82 0.34 3.27
C MET A 280 13.38 1.53 2.40
N ALA A 281 12.28 2.20 2.74
CA ALA A 281 11.81 3.38 2.04
C ALA A 281 12.67 4.63 2.34
N GLY A 282 13.49 4.61 3.38
CA GLY A 282 14.28 5.75 3.82
C GLY A 282 13.51 6.70 4.73
N GLU A 283 14.25 7.62 5.35
CA GLU A 283 13.68 8.60 6.28
C GLU A 283 12.86 9.67 5.56
N PHE A 284 11.86 10.19 6.27
CA PHE A 284 11.12 11.36 5.80
C PHE A 284 12.08 12.55 5.69
N LYS A 285 12.15 13.15 4.50
CA LYS A 285 12.95 14.34 4.23
C LYS A 285 12.05 15.55 4.26
N SER A 286 12.30 16.47 5.19
CA SER A 286 11.52 17.70 5.29
C SER A 286 11.60 18.54 4.03
N ASP A 287 12.69 18.44 3.27
CA ASP A 287 12.98 19.08 1.99
C ASP A 287 12.57 18.24 0.77
N ASP A 288 11.78 17.18 0.95
CA ASP A 288 11.18 16.45 -0.19
C ASP A 288 10.24 17.36 -1.00
N PHE A 289 10.31 17.25 -2.34
CA PHE A 289 9.53 18.06 -3.26
C PHE A 289 8.02 18.06 -2.96
N CYS A 290 7.41 16.87 -2.86
CA CYS A 290 5.98 16.76 -2.56
C CYS A 290 5.64 17.15 -1.12
N ALA A 291 6.52 16.91 -0.16
CA ALA A 291 6.34 17.39 1.20
C ALA A 291 6.26 18.92 1.26
N GLN A 292 7.09 19.62 0.49
CA GLN A 292 7.07 21.09 0.39
C GLN A 292 5.81 21.60 -0.31
N LEU A 293 5.42 20.96 -1.41
CA LEU A 293 4.26 21.36 -2.21
C LEU A 293 2.92 21.14 -1.47
N PHE A 294 2.74 19.97 -0.86
CA PHE A 294 1.47 19.56 -0.24
C PHE A 294 1.40 19.80 1.27
N GLY A 295 2.55 20.05 1.90
CA GLY A 295 2.71 20.19 3.35
C GLY A 295 2.91 18.86 4.06
N TYR A 296 3.36 18.95 5.32
CA TYR A 296 3.60 17.80 6.19
C TYR A 296 3.50 18.18 7.68
N VAL A 297 3.34 17.15 8.51
CA VAL A 297 3.48 17.20 9.97
C VAL A 297 4.42 16.07 10.38
N ASP A 298 5.59 16.41 10.92
CA ASP A 298 6.54 15.44 11.47
C ASP A 298 6.20 15.16 12.94
N GLY A 299 5.48 14.06 13.15
CA GLY A 299 5.11 13.58 14.48
C GLY A 299 6.18 12.76 15.20
N LYS A 300 7.32 12.48 14.56
CA LYS A 300 8.41 11.67 15.15
C LYS A 300 9.44 12.52 15.90
N ASN A 301 9.62 13.79 15.51
CA ASN A 301 10.51 14.72 16.20
C ASN A 301 9.88 15.30 17.48
N LYS A 302 10.65 15.36 18.58
CA LYS A 302 10.24 16.01 19.84
C LYS A 302 9.85 17.48 19.64
N ASN A 303 10.52 18.16 18.70
CA ASN A 303 10.11 19.47 18.20
C ASN A 303 9.24 19.23 16.97
N GLN A 304 7.93 19.04 17.16
CA GLN A 304 6.97 18.80 16.06
C GLN A 304 7.15 19.85 14.95
N LYS A 305 7.77 19.46 13.83
CA LYS A 305 7.95 20.34 12.68
C LYS A 305 6.74 20.16 11.77
N ALA A 306 6.06 21.24 11.44
CA ALA A 306 4.98 21.23 10.48
C ALA A 306 5.22 22.32 9.44
N LYS A 307 4.91 22.03 8.17
CA LYS A 307 4.90 23.01 7.10
C LYS A 307 3.56 22.97 6.38
N LYS A 308 2.93 24.13 6.24
CA LYS A 308 1.72 24.31 5.44
C LYS A 308 2.07 24.11 3.97
N GLY A 309 1.25 23.33 3.25
CA GLY A 309 1.40 23.16 1.80
C GLY A 309 1.05 24.42 1.01
N LYS A 310 1.60 24.51 -0.20
CA LYS A 310 1.37 25.61 -1.16
C LYS A 310 0.08 25.44 -1.97
N LEU A 311 -0.52 24.25 -1.95
CA LEU A 311 -1.76 23.93 -2.68
C LEU A 311 -2.98 23.74 -1.79
N SER A 312 -4.11 24.27 -2.25
CA SER A 312 -5.44 23.95 -1.74
C SER A 312 -6.42 23.66 -2.88
N PHE A 313 -7.41 22.83 -2.59
CA PHE A 313 -8.37 22.32 -3.58
C PHE A 313 -9.78 22.59 -3.07
N SER A 314 -10.61 23.20 -3.90
CA SER A 314 -12.04 23.33 -3.60
C SER A 314 -12.73 21.98 -3.66
N GLU A 315 -13.94 21.92 -3.14
CA GLU A 315 -14.86 20.84 -3.45
C GLU A 315 -15.22 20.83 -4.95
N CYS A 316 -15.56 19.66 -5.46
CA CYS A 316 -16.12 19.48 -6.79
C CYS A 316 -17.59 19.08 -6.65
N ARG A 317 -18.49 20.00 -7.02
CA ARG A 317 -19.94 19.77 -7.02
C ARG A 317 -20.32 19.08 -8.33
N LEU A 318 -20.80 17.85 -8.25
CA LEU A 318 -21.13 17.05 -9.42
C LEU A 318 -22.54 17.38 -9.94
N ASN A 319 -22.63 17.50 -11.25
CA ASN A 319 -23.85 17.48 -12.05
C ASN A 319 -24.05 16.07 -12.63
N ASN A 320 -25.28 15.72 -12.99
CA ASN A 320 -25.65 14.40 -13.55
C ASN A 320 -25.22 13.21 -12.66
N ALA A 321 -25.18 13.41 -11.35
CA ALA A 321 -24.68 12.43 -10.38
C ALA A 321 -25.72 11.36 -10.03
N LYS A 322 -26.07 10.50 -10.99
CA LYS A 322 -27.01 9.39 -10.81
C LYS A 322 -26.41 8.30 -9.93
N GLU A 323 -27.13 7.85 -8.90
CA GLU A 323 -26.70 6.72 -8.07
C GLU A 323 -26.99 5.37 -8.72
N LEU A 324 -26.09 4.39 -8.53
CA LEU A 324 -26.21 3.03 -9.08
C LEU A 324 -26.79 2.00 -8.09
N GLY A 325 -27.40 2.46 -7.00
CA GLY A 325 -27.87 1.63 -5.90
C GLY A 325 -26.73 1.04 -5.06
N THR A 326 -27.08 0.24 -4.05
CA THR A 326 -26.09 -0.31 -3.11
C THR A 326 -25.23 -1.41 -3.76
N LYS A 327 -23.92 -1.30 -3.59
CA LYS A 327 -22.90 -2.28 -3.97
C LYS A 327 -22.21 -2.84 -2.74
N SER A 328 -21.91 -4.14 -2.78
CA SER A 328 -21.27 -4.88 -1.68
C SER A 328 -19.99 -5.55 -2.19
N LEU A 329 -18.82 -5.04 -1.79
CA LEU A 329 -17.51 -5.53 -2.26
C LEU A 329 -16.51 -5.68 -1.12
N ILE A 330 -15.52 -6.56 -1.31
CA ILE A 330 -14.37 -6.69 -0.41
C ILE A 330 -13.27 -5.75 -0.90
N LEU A 331 -13.13 -4.57 -0.30
CA LEU A 331 -12.17 -3.55 -0.73
C LEU A 331 -10.72 -3.81 -0.25
N GLY A 332 -10.34 -5.09 -0.12
CA GLY A 332 -9.06 -5.53 0.43
C GLY A 332 -7.88 -5.29 -0.50
N GLY A 333 -6.72 -5.01 0.06
CA GLY A 333 -5.44 -5.03 -0.66
C GLY A 333 -4.56 -6.17 -0.17
N PRO A 334 -3.45 -6.48 -0.87
CA PRO A 334 -2.46 -7.41 -0.34
C PRO A 334 -1.95 -6.85 0.98
N HIS A 335 -1.88 -7.69 2.01
CA HIS A 335 -1.24 -7.32 3.26
C HIS A 335 0.28 -7.19 3.03
N PRO A 336 1.04 -6.36 3.78
CA PRO A 336 2.51 -6.28 3.66
C PRO A 336 3.24 -7.62 3.81
N THR A 337 2.60 -8.64 4.39
CA THR A 337 3.13 -10.02 4.39
C THR A 337 3.18 -10.68 3.00
N CYS A 338 2.55 -10.07 1.99
CA CYS A 338 2.63 -10.46 0.59
C CYS A 338 3.94 -9.95 -0.03
N VAL A 339 5.06 -10.39 0.53
CA VAL A 339 6.41 -9.89 0.19
C VAL A 339 6.70 -9.95 -1.31
N GLN A 340 6.18 -10.97 -2.01
CA GLN A 340 6.37 -11.16 -3.44
C GLN A 340 5.79 -10.04 -4.32
N HIS A 341 4.92 -9.19 -3.78
CA HIS A 341 4.40 -8.01 -4.48
C HIS A 341 5.06 -6.71 -4.02
N TYR A 342 5.55 -6.64 -2.78
CA TYR A 342 6.00 -5.39 -2.16
C TYR A 342 7.52 -5.21 -2.19
N VAL A 343 8.26 -6.30 -2.23
CA VAL A 343 9.72 -6.32 -2.36
C VAL A 343 10.03 -6.74 -3.78
N ASP A 344 10.98 -6.08 -4.41
CA ASP A 344 11.46 -6.45 -5.73
C ASP A 344 12.05 -7.88 -5.70
N GLN A 345 11.66 -8.71 -6.66
CA GLN A 345 12.02 -10.12 -6.72
C GLN A 345 13.03 -10.44 -7.84
N TRP A 346 13.42 -9.43 -8.62
CA TRP A 346 14.27 -9.58 -9.79
C TRP A 346 15.77 -9.57 -9.42
N VAL A 347 16.56 -10.26 -10.22
CA VAL A 347 18.04 -10.31 -10.19
C VAL A 347 18.49 -10.17 -11.65
N ASP A 348 19.59 -9.45 -11.88
CA ASP A 348 20.02 -8.85 -13.16
C ASP A 348 19.74 -9.60 -14.49
N GLU A 349 19.53 -8.77 -15.51
CA GLU A 349 19.35 -9.05 -16.93
C GLU A 349 20.55 -9.87 -17.49
N GLY A 350 20.39 -10.91 -18.33
CA GLY A 350 19.66 -10.90 -19.59
C GLY A 350 19.04 -12.25 -19.94
N ASP A 351 17.90 -12.19 -20.63
CA ASP A 351 16.98 -13.27 -21.07
C ASP A 351 15.64 -13.40 -20.30
N VAL A 352 14.74 -12.44 -20.43
CA VAL A 352 13.31 -12.77 -20.25
C VAL A 352 12.85 -13.45 -21.56
N PRO A 353 12.24 -14.66 -21.63
CA PRO A 353 11.60 -15.48 -20.60
C PRO A 353 12.09 -16.95 -20.60
N SER A 354 13.15 -17.25 -19.84
CA SER A 354 13.25 -18.54 -19.11
C SER A 354 13.18 -18.34 -17.58
N LYS A 355 12.88 -17.09 -17.18
CA LYS A 355 13.27 -16.42 -15.94
C LYS A 355 12.23 -16.35 -14.82
N TYR A 356 11.10 -17.05 -14.92
CA TYR A 356 10.21 -17.30 -13.76
C TYR A 356 10.65 -18.55 -12.96
N LYS A 357 11.97 -18.79 -12.86
CA LYS A 357 12.57 -20.02 -12.32
C LYS A 357 12.98 -19.96 -10.85
N LYS A 358 12.93 -18.79 -10.17
CA LYS A 358 12.72 -18.83 -8.72
C LYS A 358 11.37 -19.54 -8.59
N LYS A 359 11.40 -20.78 -8.10
CA LYS A 359 10.14 -21.49 -7.84
C LYS A 359 9.33 -20.52 -6.99
N ASN A 360 8.01 -20.45 -7.18
CA ASN A 360 7.14 -19.66 -6.32
C ASN A 360 7.06 -20.28 -4.90
N ASP A 361 8.23 -20.62 -4.38
CA ASP A 361 8.53 -21.22 -3.12
C ASP A 361 8.73 -20.06 -2.15
N ALA A 362 8.14 -20.23 -0.98
CA ALA A 362 8.07 -19.20 0.04
C ALA A 362 9.44 -18.66 0.48
N ASP A 363 10.48 -19.45 0.27
CA ASP A 363 11.80 -19.29 0.87
C ASP A 363 12.86 -18.86 -0.13
N GLN A 364 12.48 -18.68 -1.39
CA GLN A 364 13.33 -18.09 -2.43
C GLN A 364 12.93 -16.64 -2.74
N LEU A 365 11.88 -16.15 -2.07
CA LEU A 365 11.42 -14.78 -2.24
C LEU A 365 12.33 -13.82 -1.50
N GLU A 366 12.65 -12.72 -2.18
CA GLU A 366 13.23 -11.55 -1.54
C GLU A 366 12.24 -10.99 -0.51
N ALA A 367 12.78 -10.57 0.62
CA ALA A 367 12.01 -10.09 1.76
C ALA A 367 12.50 -8.72 2.26
N TYR A 368 11.92 -8.24 3.36
CA TYR A 368 12.30 -6.95 3.93
C TYR A 368 13.65 -7.03 4.65
N GLN A 369 14.73 -6.87 3.89
CA GLN A 369 16.11 -6.96 4.37
C GLN A 369 17.00 -5.93 3.68
N LYS A 370 18.13 -5.63 4.33
CA LYS A 370 19.14 -4.73 3.78
C LYS A 370 19.67 -5.29 2.46
N GLY A 371 19.72 -4.45 1.43
CA GLY A 371 20.15 -4.84 0.09
C GLY A 371 19.03 -5.24 -0.85
N ASN A 372 17.78 -5.28 -0.40
CA ASN A 372 16.62 -5.50 -1.26
C ASN A 372 15.90 -4.18 -1.57
N ALA A 373 15.28 -4.08 -2.75
CA ALA A 373 14.45 -2.94 -3.13
C ALA A 373 12.97 -3.15 -2.77
N LEU A 374 12.28 -2.05 -2.49
CA LEU A 374 10.82 -2.02 -2.53
C LEU A 374 10.37 -1.90 -3.98
N ARG A 375 9.28 -2.57 -4.32
CA ARG A 375 8.78 -2.57 -5.69
C ARG A 375 8.23 -1.20 -6.15
N GLY A 376 7.88 -0.32 -5.21
CA GLY A 376 7.49 1.05 -5.52
C GLY A 376 6.07 1.44 -5.06
N ARG A 377 5.50 2.45 -5.72
CA ARG A 377 4.21 3.06 -5.37
C ARG A 377 3.06 2.27 -5.97
N LYS A 378 2.12 1.83 -5.13
CA LYS A 378 0.96 1.06 -5.62
C LYS A 378 -0.05 1.95 -6.34
N PHE A 379 -0.25 1.72 -7.64
CA PHE A 379 -1.30 2.33 -8.46
C PHE A 379 -2.33 1.28 -8.89
N TYR A 380 -3.51 1.72 -9.34
CA TYR A 380 -4.59 0.84 -9.77
C TYR A 380 -4.85 0.98 -11.26
N TRP A 381 -5.03 -0.15 -11.94
CA TRP A 381 -5.34 -0.16 -13.36
C TRP A 381 -6.68 0.50 -13.68
N HIS A 382 -6.72 1.25 -14.78
CA HIS A 382 -7.97 1.59 -15.43
C HIS A 382 -8.53 0.36 -16.13
N ARG A 383 -9.69 -0.10 -15.67
CA ARG A 383 -10.30 -1.35 -16.12
C ARG A 383 -11.82 -1.28 -16.07
N LYS A 384 -12.48 -2.17 -16.80
CA LYS A 384 -13.93 -2.34 -16.76
C LYS A 384 -14.45 -2.49 -15.34
N THR A 385 -15.47 -1.72 -15.00
CA THR A 385 -16.08 -1.75 -13.67
C THR A 385 -16.86 -3.03 -13.46
N GLN A 386 -16.58 -3.73 -12.35
CA GLN A 386 -17.35 -4.89 -11.93
C GLN A 386 -18.51 -4.43 -11.03
N LEU A 387 -19.73 -4.54 -11.55
CA LEU A 387 -20.96 -4.05 -10.89
C LEU A 387 -21.64 -5.09 -9.97
N GLN A 388 -21.11 -6.30 -9.89
CA GLN A 388 -21.68 -7.42 -9.13
C GLN A 388 -21.34 -7.36 -7.65
N ASN A 389 -22.22 -7.92 -6.82
CA ASN A 389 -22.01 -8.09 -5.38
C ASN A 389 -21.12 -9.31 -5.11
N THR A 390 -20.23 -9.22 -4.14
CA THR A 390 -19.55 -10.40 -3.61
C THR A 390 -20.52 -11.20 -2.75
N ASN A 391 -20.89 -12.41 -3.16
CA ASN A 391 -21.55 -13.40 -2.28
C ASN A 391 -20.49 -13.96 -1.32
N THR A 392 -20.35 -13.34 -0.14
CA THR A 392 -19.48 -13.86 0.92
C THR A 392 -20.28 -14.08 2.18
N GLU A 393 -20.07 -15.23 2.82
CA GLU A 393 -20.64 -15.57 4.12
C GLU A 393 -20.05 -14.69 5.24
N ASN A 394 -18.83 -14.17 5.05
CA ASN A 394 -18.17 -13.31 6.02
C ASN A 394 -18.55 -11.84 5.80
N LYS A 395 -19.57 -11.37 6.52
CA LYS A 395 -20.05 -9.99 6.47
C LYS A 395 -19.04 -8.96 7.01
N ASP A 396 -18.13 -9.37 7.90
CA ASP A 396 -17.19 -8.45 8.56
C ASP A 396 -16.15 -7.82 7.62
N VAL A 397 -15.94 -8.41 6.44
CA VAL A 397 -14.98 -7.92 5.43
C VAL A 397 -15.65 -7.22 4.25
N VAL A 398 -16.99 -7.19 4.21
CA VAL A 398 -17.76 -6.57 3.13
C VAL A 398 -17.90 -5.08 3.41
N THR A 399 -17.66 -4.27 2.39
CA THR A 399 -17.99 -2.83 2.40
C THR A 399 -19.21 -2.59 1.54
N ASN A 400 -20.23 -1.98 2.13
CA ASN A 400 -21.45 -1.56 1.44
C ASN A 400 -21.34 -0.08 1.08
N PHE A 401 -21.65 0.30 -0.15
CA PHE A 401 -21.61 1.69 -0.59
C PHE A 401 -22.55 1.97 -1.77
N ILE A 402 -22.92 3.25 -1.97
CA ILE A 402 -23.73 3.69 -3.11
C ILE A 402 -22.88 4.60 -4.02
N PRO A 403 -22.39 4.09 -5.16
CA PRO A 403 -21.58 4.88 -6.08
C PRO A 403 -22.43 5.76 -7.00
N VAL A 404 -21.80 6.82 -7.52
CA VAL A 404 -22.31 7.66 -8.59
C VAL A 404 -21.85 7.09 -9.94
N ASP A 405 -22.73 7.05 -10.93
CA ASP A 405 -22.50 6.49 -12.26
C ASP A 405 -21.45 7.29 -13.06
N LYS A 406 -20.93 6.67 -14.12
CA LYS A 406 -20.09 7.35 -15.12
C LYS A 406 -20.88 8.49 -15.79
N GLY A 407 -20.15 9.48 -16.30
CA GLY A 407 -20.72 10.67 -16.95
C GLY A 407 -21.03 11.82 -15.98
N ALA A 408 -21.03 11.59 -14.67
CA ALA A 408 -21.07 12.67 -13.70
C ALA A 408 -19.85 13.61 -13.89
N GLU A 409 -20.09 14.91 -13.83
CA GLU A 409 -19.05 15.91 -14.07
C GLU A 409 -19.21 17.11 -13.15
N GLY A 410 -18.12 17.78 -12.82
CA GLY A 410 -18.16 18.98 -11.99
C GLY A 410 -16.90 19.81 -12.11
N THR A 411 -16.96 21.03 -11.59
CA THR A 411 -15.82 21.96 -11.58
C THR A 411 -15.20 22.01 -10.20
N PHE A 412 -13.87 22.11 -10.15
CA PHE A 412 -13.11 22.40 -8.94
C PHE A 412 -12.00 23.40 -9.26
N ARG A 413 -11.46 24.00 -8.20
CA ARG A 413 -10.40 25.00 -8.29
C ARG A 413 -9.20 24.55 -7.48
N ILE A 414 -8.02 24.65 -8.09
CA ILE A 414 -6.73 24.53 -7.43
C ILE A 414 -6.25 25.94 -7.13
N THR A 415 -5.95 26.24 -5.87
CA THR A 415 -5.36 27.53 -5.48
C THR A 415 -3.89 27.32 -5.12
N LEU A 416 -3.04 28.11 -5.76
CA LEU A 416 -1.59 28.08 -5.66
C LEU A 416 -1.13 29.28 -4.84
N ASN A 417 -0.19 29.05 -3.91
CA ASN A 417 0.38 30.09 -3.07
C ASN A 417 1.91 30.00 -3.09
N SER A 418 2.53 30.88 -3.86
CA SER A 418 3.99 31.01 -4.01
C SER A 418 4.66 29.69 -4.38
N VAL A 419 4.20 29.06 -5.46
CA VAL A 419 4.87 27.89 -6.04
C VAL A 419 5.99 28.35 -6.99
N ASN A 420 7.12 27.66 -6.99
CA ASN A 420 8.18 27.95 -7.97
C ASN A 420 7.88 27.30 -9.34
N GLU A 421 8.72 27.58 -10.32
CA GLU A 421 8.58 27.09 -11.70
C GLU A 421 8.51 25.55 -11.81
N PHE A 422 9.29 24.81 -11.02
CA PHE A 422 9.29 23.33 -11.06
C PHE A 422 8.06 22.75 -10.38
N GLU A 423 7.64 23.33 -9.25
CA GLU A 423 6.39 22.98 -8.57
C GLU A 423 5.18 23.23 -9.47
N LEU A 424 5.17 24.34 -10.20
CA LEU A 424 4.14 24.64 -11.19
C LEU A 424 4.21 23.67 -12.38
N GLY A 425 5.40 23.39 -12.91
CA GLY A 425 5.61 22.41 -13.98
C GLY A 425 5.06 21.03 -13.63
N ALA A 426 5.32 20.53 -12.42
CA ALA A 426 4.79 19.24 -11.96
C ALA A 426 3.25 19.20 -11.88
N ILE A 427 2.61 20.31 -11.52
CA ILE A 427 1.15 20.44 -11.52
C ILE A 427 0.63 20.44 -12.95
N LEU A 428 1.30 21.16 -13.85
CA LEU A 428 0.93 21.28 -15.26
C LEU A 428 1.10 19.97 -16.02
N GLU A 429 2.14 19.17 -15.72
CA GLU A 429 2.34 17.83 -16.28
C GLU A 429 1.11 16.94 -16.02
N LEU A 430 0.62 16.90 -14.78
CA LEU A 430 -0.60 16.15 -14.43
C LEU A 430 -1.87 16.74 -15.05
N LEU A 431 -1.90 18.04 -15.36
CA LEU A 431 -3.05 18.68 -15.99
C LEU A 431 -3.02 18.61 -17.53
N ASN A 432 -1.90 18.21 -18.12
CA ASN A 432 -1.67 18.12 -19.56
C ASN A 432 -1.59 16.67 -20.06
N LEU A 433 -2.39 15.79 -19.46
CA LEU A 433 -2.40 14.37 -19.85
C LEU A 433 -3.00 14.18 -21.26
N PRO A 434 -2.48 13.22 -22.04
CA PRO A 434 -3.04 12.88 -23.34
C PRO A 434 -4.46 12.29 -23.20
N ASP A 435 -5.23 12.35 -24.28
CA ASP A 435 -6.66 11.95 -24.27
C ASP A 435 -6.91 10.50 -23.90
N ASN A 436 -5.91 9.63 -24.12
CA ASN A 436 -5.94 8.20 -23.81
C ASN A 436 -5.51 7.88 -22.37
N SER A 437 -5.36 8.89 -21.50
CA SER A 437 -4.96 8.74 -20.10
C SER A 437 -6.01 9.30 -19.13
N ALA A 438 -5.98 8.81 -17.89
CA ALA A 438 -6.88 9.25 -16.83
C ALA A 438 -6.25 9.15 -15.44
N CYS A 439 -6.95 9.70 -14.45
CA CYS A 439 -6.59 9.61 -13.04
C CYS A 439 -7.52 8.68 -12.26
N LYS A 440 -7.02 8.10 -11.15
CA LYS A 440 -7.80 7.26 -10.22
C LYS A 440 -8.10 7.98 -8.90
N ILE A 441 -9.39 8.12 -8.58
CA ILE A 441 -9.87 8.73 -7.32
C ILE A 441 -10.86 7.82 -6.57
N GLY A 442 -10.99 8.03 -5.26
CA GLY A 442 -12.01 7.38 -4.44
C GLY A 442 -11.70 5.93 -4.04
N MET A 443 -12.72 5.22 -3.56
CA MET A 443 -12.63 3.82 -3.15
C MET A 443 -13.07 2.88 -4.28
N ALA A 444 -12.98 1.57 -4.03
CA ALA A 444 -13.31 0.53 -5.00
C ALA A 444 -12.51 0.58 -6.31
N LYS A 445 -11.39 1.31 -6.35
CA LYS A 445 -10.40 1.29 -7.44
C LYS A 445 -10.05 -0.12 -7.94
N PRO A 446 -9.86 -1.13 -7.06
CA PRO A 446 -9.57 -2.49 -7.52
C PRO A 446 -10.64 -3.09 -8.45
N TYR A 447 -11.88 -2.64 -8.33
CA TYR A 447 -13.02 -3.12 -9.11
C TYR A 447 -13.34 -2.24 -10.32
N GLY A 448 -12.43 -1.35 -10.71
CA GLY A 448 -12.56 -0.48 -11.89
C GLY A 448 -13.21 0.88 -11.63
N TYR A 449 -13.63 1.16 -10.39
CA TYR A 449 -14.20 2.46 -10.03
C TYR A 449 -13.15 3.58 -10.09
N GLY A 450 -13.63 4.82 -10.18
CA GLY A 450 -12.81 5.99 -9.91
C GLY A 450 -11.93 6.49 -11.05
N SER A 451 -12.13 6.03 -12.30
CA SER A 451 -11.42 6.59 -13.45
C SER A 451 -12.03 7.95 -13.80
N VAL A 452 -11.23 9.02 -13.80
CA VAL A 452 -11.68 10.39 -14.06
C VAL A 452 -10.77 11.10 -15.05
N LYS A 453 -11.36 11.91 -15.93
CA LYS A 453 -10.63 12.83 -16.81
C LYS A 453 -10.66 14.23 -16.19
N ILE A 454 -9.52 14.91 -16.19
CA ILE A 454 -9.39 16.29 -15.73
C ILE A 454 -9.10 17.17 -16.95
N THR A 455 -9.75 18.31 -17.04
CA THR A 455 -9.52 19.26 -18.14
C THR A 455 -9.46 20.67 -17.58
N VAL A 456 -8.42 21.41 -17.93
CA VAL A 456 -8.28 22.82 -17.52
C VAL A 456 -9.29 23.66 -18.30
N GLN A 457 -10.00 24.53 -17.58
CA GLN A 457 -10.93 25.50 -18.16
C GLN A 457 -10.32 26.89 -18.22
N LYS A 458 -9.56 27.27 -17.19
CA LYS A 458 -8.96 28.60 -17.07
C LYS A 458 -7.73 28.58 -16.17
N TYR A 459 -6.70 29.30 -16.61
CA TYR A 459 -5.60 29.74 -15.78
C TYR A 459 -5.84 31.18 -15.33
N ASP A 460 -5.61 31.44 -14.05
CA ASP A 460 -5.58 32.78 -13.47
C ASP A 460 -4.38 32.83 -12.51
N LEU A 461 -3.19 32.91 -13.09
CA LEU A 461 -1.90 32.77 -12.43
C LEU A 461 -1.03 34.01 -12.67
N GLN A 462 -0.41 34.53 -11.61
CA GLN A 462 0.49 35.67 -11.69
C GLN A 462 1.81 35.35 -10.98
N LYS A 463 2.90 35.95 -11.47
CA LYS A 463 4.14 36.05 -10.70
C LYS A 463 3.92 36.90 -9.46
N ASP A 464 4.37 36.45 -8.30
CA ASP A 464 4.22 37.15 -7.02
C ASP A 464 4.90 38.53 -7.06
N SER A 465 6.07 38.63 -7.71
CA SER A 465 6.76 39.90 -7.96
C SER A 465 5.86 40.91 -8.68
N SER A 466 5.14 40.48 -9.72
CA SER A 466 4.17 41.31 -10.45
C SER A 466 2.91 41.59 -9.62
N ARG A 467 2.41 40.58 -8.91
CA ARG A 467 1.17 40.65 -8.11
C ARG A 467 1.23 41.69 -6.99
N TYR A 468 2.39 41.85 -6.35
CA TYR A 468 2.60 42.80 -5.26
C TYR A 468 3.18 44.14 -5.72
N ASN A 469 3.47 44.31 -7.01
CA ASN A 469 4.02 45.57 -7.54
C ASN A 469 2.99 46.71 -7.57
N SER A 470 1.73 46.42 -7.94
CA SER A 470 0.66 47.42 -7.97
C SER A 470 -0.72 46.82 -7.74
N ILE A 471 -1.40 47.28 -6.69
CA ILE A 471 -2.79 46.88 -6.41
C ILE A 471 -3.75 47.34 -7.51
N SER A 472 -3.50 48.52 -8.10
CA SER A 472 -4.32 49.09 -9.17
C SER A 472 -4.23 48.22 -10.43
N GLN A 473 -3.01 47.82 -10.83
CA GLN A 473 -2.81 46.88 -11.93
C GLN A 473 -3.41 45.51 -11.61
N ARG A 474 -3.31 45.04 -10.36
CA ARG A 474 -3.91 43.77 -9.93
C ARG A 474 -5.43 43.78 -10.05
N LEU A 475 -6.08 44.90 -9.76
CA LEU A 475 -7.53 45.05 -9.85
C LEU A 475 -8.00 45.28 -11.29
N SER A 476 -7.17 45.88 -12.15
CA SER A 476 -7.50 46.14 -13.55
C SER A 476 -7.15 44.99 -14.50
N ASN A 477 -6.19 44.13 -14.17
CA ASN A 477 -5.74 43.05 -15.03
C ASN A 477 -6.64 41.81 -14.87
N THR A 478 -7.53 41.60 -15.85
CA THR A 478 -8.55 40.53 -15.81
C THR A 478 -8.11 39.23 -16.47
N ASP A 479 -7.00 39.25 -17.21
CA ASP A 479 -6.45 38.08 -17.90
C ASP A 479 -5.04 37.77 -17.39
N ASN A 480 -4.95 36.74 -16.56
CA ASN A 480 -3.70 36.16 -16.06
C ASN A 480 -3.57 34.72 -16.54
N SER A 481 -4.06 34.43 -17.75
CA SER A 481 -3.83 33.13 -18.36
C SER A 481 -2.35 32.98 -18.71
N ILE A 482 -1.82 31.78 -18.53
CA ILE A 482 -0.53 31.39 -19.11
C ILE A 482 -0.75 30.99 -20.57
N SER A 483 0.20 31.31 -21.45
CA SER A 483 0.16 30.83 -22.84
C SER A 483 0.51 29.34 -22.91
N GLU A 484 0.14 28.65 -24.00
CA GLU A 484 0.53 27.25 -24.22
C GLU A 484 2.05 27.09 -24.22
N LYS A 485 2.76 28.02 -24.88
CA LYS A 485 4.23 28.03 -24.90
C LYS A 485 4.84 28.18 -23.50
N ASP A 486 4.30 29.08 -22.67
CA ASP A 486 4.80 29.25 -21.30
C ASP A 486 4.51 28.03 -20.43
N ARG A 487 3.32 27.42 -20.61
CA ARG A 487 2.94 26.17 -19.94
C ARG A 487 3.91 25.05 -20.29
N ASP A 488 4.20 24.85 -21.58
CA ASP A 488 5.07 23.78 -22.06
C ASP A 488 6.51 24.01 -21.56
N ASN A 489 7.03 25.25 -21.61
CA ASN A 489 8.32 25.59 -21.01
C ASN A 489 8.41 25.27 -19.50
N LEU A 490 7.33 25.47 -18.74
CA LEU A 490 7.29 25.15 -17.31
C LEU A 490 7.32 23.64 -17.06
N ILE A 491 6.66 22.86 -17.92
CA ILE A 491 6.71 21.39 -17.88
C ILE A 491 8.13 20.92 -18.21
N ASP A 492 8.72 21.40 -19.31
CA ASP A 492 10.08 21.05 -19.73
C ASP A 492 11.12 21.36 -18.64
N ASN A 493 10.98 22.51 -17.97
CA ASN A 493 11.84 22.89 -16.85
C ASN A 493 11.73 21.91 -15.67
N PHE A 494 10.52 21.44 -15.36
CA PHE A 494 10.30 20.43 -14.33
C PHE A 494 10.90 19.07 -14.72
N GLU A 495 10.66 18.60 -15.94
CA GLU A 495 11.19 17.34 -16.45
C GLU A 495 12.73 17.34 -16.43
N LYS A 496 13.34 18.41 -16.95
CA LYS A 496 14.78 18.61 -16.89
C LYS A 496 15.31 18.62 -15.45
N TYR A 497 14.62 19.29 -14.54
CA TYR A 497 15.01 19.32 -13.13
C TYR A 497 14.98 17.92 -12.48
N VAL A 498 14.03 17.07 -12.85
CA VAL A 498 13.99 15.66 -12.40
C VAL A 498 15.20 14.90 -12.95
N CYS A 499 15.48 14.98 -14.26
CA CYS A 499 16.63 14.33 -14.87
C CYS A 499 17.95 14.80 -14.24
N ASP A 500 18.17 16.11 -14.16
CA ASP A 500 19.40 16.71 -13.63
C ASP A 500 19.62 16.34 -12.15
N SER A 501 18.55 16.24 -11.35
CA SER A 501 18.67 15.97 -9.91
C SER A 501 18.78 14.49 -9.56
N ILE A 502 18.19 13.61 -10.38
CA ILE A 502 18.06 12.18 -10.08
C ILE A 502 19.00 11.34 -10.95
N TYR A 503 19.30 11.75 -12.17
CA TYR A 503 20.09 10.95 -13.10
C TYR A 503 21.41 11.63 -13.47
N LEU A 504 21.99 12.36 -12.49
CA LEU A 504 23.27 13.09 -12.56
C LEU A 504 24.33 12.39 -13.43
N GLY A 505 24.67 12.99 -14.58
CA GLY A 505 25.78 12.56 -15.44
C GLY A 505 25.41 11.58 -16.55
N GLU A 506 24.15 11.15 -16.65
CA GLU A 506 23.64 10.29 -17.73
C GLU A 506 22.64 11.07 -18.60
N SER A 507 22.68 10.86 -19.92
CA SER A 507 21.77 11.53 -20.87
C SER A 507 20.42 10.80 -20.92
N TYR A 508 19.63 10.85 -19.85
CA TYR A 508 18.27 10.31 -19.84
C TYR A 508 17.24 11.35 -20.25
N SER A 509 16.33 10.95 -21.13
CA SER A 509 15.07 11.66 -21.32
C SER A 509 14.12 11.38 -20.15
N TYR A 510 13.28 12.35 -19.79
CA TYR A 510 12.30 12.18 -18.70
C TYR A 510 11.37 10.98 -18.95
N GLU A 511 11.05 10.74 -20.21
CA GLU A 511 10.20 9.64 -20.67
C GLU A 511 10.85 8.27 -20.61
N GLU A 512 12.18 8.20 -20.52
CA GLU A 512 12.93 6.94 -20.42
C GLU A 512 13.11 6.51 -18.96
N ILE A 513 12.79 7.38 -18.00
CA ILE A 513 12.82 7.04 -16.58
C ILE A 513 11.80 5.93 -16.31
N GLN A 514 12.24 4.75 -15.84
CA GLN A 514 11.36 3.59 -15.63
C GLN A 514 10.13 3.91 -14.76
N SER A 515 10.28 4.73 -13.71
CA SER A 515 9.14 5.12 -12.89
C SER A 515 8.10 5.98 -13.64
N ILE A 516 8.52 6.77 -14.62
CA ILE A 516 7.65 7.56 -15.49
C ILE A 516 6.99 6.65 -16.53
N VAL A 517 7.74 5.72 -17.13
CA VAL A 517 7.21 4.68 -18.01
C VAL A 517 6.11 3.88 -17.32
N ASP A 518 6.40 3.34 -16.13
CA ASP A 518 5.47 2.59 -15.30
C ASP A 518 4.21 3.41 -14.99
N LEU A 519 4.37 4.67 -14.59
CA LEU A 519 3.24 5.55 -14.24
C LEU A 519 2.35 5.83 -15.45
N ARG A 520 2.95 6.19 -16.60
CA ARG A 520 2.21 6.47 -17.83
C ARG A 520 1.44 5.23 -18.30
N GLU A 521 2.05 4.05 -18.24
CA GLU A 521 1.39 2.76 -18.53
C GLU A 521 0.20 2.51 -17.58
N MET A 522 0.35 2.80 -16.28
CA MET A 522 -0.74 2.68 -15.29
C MET A 522 -1.89 3.67 -15.51
N MET A 523 -1.65 4.80 -16.18
CA MET A 523 -2.64 5.87 -16.45
C MET A 523 -3.46 5.67 -17.72
N LEU A 524 -3.04 4.78 -18.62
CA LEU A 524 -3.74 4.53 -19.88
C LEU A 524 -5.16 3.99 -19.66
N ILE A 525 -6.13 4.62 -20.33
CA ILE A 525 -7.49 4.11 -20.54
C ILE A 525 -7.67 3.52 -21.95
N GLN A 526 -6.80 3.89 -22.89
CA GLN A 526 -6.78 3.37 -24.24
C GLN A 526 -5.35 3.13 -24.70
N ASP A 527 -5.12 1.97 -25.31
CA ASP A 527 -3.81 1.50 -25.79
C ASP A 527 -3.99 0.91 -27.20
N GLY A 528 -3.59 1.67 -28.22
CA GLY A 528 -3.95 1.39 -29.61
C GLY A 528 -5.47 1.29 -29.79
N SER A 529 -5.94 0.13 -30.28
CA SER A 529 -7.36 -0.19 -30.43
C SER A 529 -8.02 -0.70 -29.14
N CYS A 530 -7.26 -0.98 -28.09
CA CYS A 530 -7.76 -1.54 -26.84
C CYS A 530 -8.31 -0.43 -25.93
N ASN A 531 -9.64 -0.37 -25.76
CA ASN A 531 -10.27 0.42 -24.70
C ASN A 531 -10.27 -0.37 -23.39
N ARG A 532 -9.34 -0.05 -22.48
CA ARG A 532 -9.16 -0.75 -21.19
C ARG A 532 -10.39 -0.65 -20.27
N LEU A 533 -11.20 0.38 -20.42
CA LEU A 533 -12.43 0.57 -19.63
C LEU A 533 -13.57 -0.35 -20.05
N GLU A 534 -13.49 -0.97 -21.23
CA GLU A 534 -14.55 -1.80 -21.80
C GLU A 534 -14.08 -3.22 -22.17
N ASN A 535 -12.77 -3.41 -22.33
CA ASN A 535 -12.15 -4.67 -22.72
C ASN A 535 -12.26 -5.75 -21.60
N PRO A 536 -12.97 -6.87 -21.87
CA PRO A 536 -13.09 -7.97 -20.92
C PRO A 536 -11.78 -8.70 -20.60
N ASP A 537 -10.92 -8.91 -21.59
CA ASP A 537 -9.65 -9.64 -21.45
C ASP A 537 -8.69 -8.85 -20.56
N TRP A 538 -8.59 -7.54 -20.80
CA TRP A 538 -7.86 -6.63 -19.92
C TRP A 538 -8.41 -6.68 -18.50
N ALA A 539 -9.74 -6.71 -18.34
CA ALA A 539 -10.35 -6.86 -17.02
C ALA A 539 -9.98 -8.20 -16.37
N GLN A 540 -9.81 -9.29 -17.11
CA GLN A 540 -9.36 -10.57 -16.55
C GLN A 540 -7.88 -10.53 -16.13
N ARG A 541 -6.99 -9.99 -16.98
CA ARG A 541 -5.55 -9.84 -16.70
C ARG A 541 -5.25 -8.95 -15.49
N THR A 542 -6.12 -7.99 -15.25
CA THR A 542 -6.04 -7.06 -14.11
C THR A 542 -7.02 -7.42 -12.98
N ALA A 543 -7.55 -8.64 -12.96
CA ALA A 543 -8.37 -9.10 -11.83
C ALA A 543 -7.50 -9.46 -10.63
N TYR A 544 -8.12 -9.62 -9.45
CA TYR A 544 -7.44 -10.27 -8.34
C TYR A 544 -7.12 -11.72 -8.70
N MET A 545 -5.94 -12.19 -8.30
CA MET A 545 -5.65 -13.61 -8.19
C MET A 545 -6.72 -14.33 -7.36
N ALA A 546 -6.96 -15.60 -7.68
CA ALA A 546 -7.93 -16.41 -6.97
C ALA A 546 -7.56 -16.59 -5.48
N SER A 547 -8.60 -16.76 -4.65
CA SER A 547 -8.46 -17.01 -3.22
C SER A 547 -7.61 -18.26 -2.96
N PRO A 548 -6.78 -18.29 -1.90
CA PRO A 548 -6.01 -19.47 -1.50
C PRO A 548 -6.84 -20.74 -1.24
N THR A 549 -8.15 -20.58 -1.02
CA THR A 549 -9.09 -21.68 -0.77
C THR A 549 -9.44 -22.48 -2.02
N ASP A 550 -9.29 -21.89 -3.21
CA ASP A 550 -9.47 -22.61 -4.47
C ASP A 550 -8.16 -23.34 -4.82
N LYS A 551 -8.18 -24.67 -4.65
CA LYS A 551 -6.99 -25.50 -4.86
C LYS A 551 -6.63 -25.65 -6.33
N ASN A 552 -7.58 -25.43 -7.23
CA ASN A 552 -7.43 -25.68 -8.66
C ASN A 552 -7.26 -24.39 -9.46
N ALA A 553 -7.52 -23.22 -8.86
CA ALA A 553 -7.33 -21.94 -9.52
C ALA A 553 -5.87 -21.55 -9.66
N GLN A 554 -5.51 -21.21 -10.89
CA GLN A 554 -4.26 -20.57 -11.28
C GLN A 554 -4.64 -19.32 -12.10
N PRO A 555 -4.00 -18.17 -11.88
CA PRO A 555 -3.06 -17.83 -10.80
C PRO A 555 -3.75 -17.63 -9.42
N SER A 556 -3.09 -17.98 -8.32
CA SER A 556 -3.63 -17.77 -6.96
C SER A 556 -2.58 -17.36 -5.91
N TYR A 557 -3.02 -16.61 -4.88
CA TYR A 557 -2.16 -16.14 -3.79
C TYR A 557 -1.48 -17.26 -3.01
N ARG A 558 -2.06 -18.47 -3.02
CA ARG A 558 -1.47 -19.67 -2.39
C ARG A 558 -0.11 -20.01 -3.00
N HIS A 559 0.01 -19.84 -4.30
CA HIS A 559 1.22 -20.17 -5.05
C HIS A 559 2.20 -19.00 -5.10
N LYS A 560 2.04 -17.97 -4.25
CA LYS A 560 2.97 -16.84 -4.09
C LYS A 560 3.51 -16.27 -5.42
N LYS A 561 2.65 -16.18 -6.42
CA LYS A 561 3.02 -15.71 -7.75
C LYS A 561 3.48 -14.25 -7.70
N ILE A 562 4.52 -13.94 -8.47
CA ILE A 562 5.12 -12.61 -8.58
C ILE A 562 4.40 -11.84 -9.70
N LEU A 563 4.06 -10.57 -9.47
CA LEU A 563 3.47 -9.71 -10.50
C LEU A 563 4.49 -9.36 -11.59
N PRO A 564 4.09 -9.29 -12.87
CA PRO A 564 4.91 -8.66 -13.92
C PRO A 564 5.05 -7.15 -13.70
N TYR A 565 6.08 -6.52 -14.27
CA TYR A 565 6.18 -5.05 -14.32
C TYR A 565 5.02 -4.45 -15.15
N PRO A 566 4.67 -3.17 -14.91
CA PRO A 566 3.52 -2.53 -15.58
C PRO A 566 3.53 -2.68 -17.11
N ASP A 567 4.66 -2.42 -17.74
CA ASP A 567 4.90 -2.53 -19.19
C ASP A 567 4.74 -3.94 -19.75
N HIS A 568 5.14 -4.97 -19.00
CA HIS A 568 5.03 -6.37 -19.43
C HIS A 568 3.61 -6.95 -19.31
N VAL A 569 2.67 -6.30 -18.61
CA VAL A 569 1.31 -6.85 -18.40
C VAL A 569 0.56 -7.06 -19.72
N LYS A 570 0.84 -6.26 -20.74
CA LYS A 570 0.18 -6.34 -22.07
C LYS A 570 0.72 -7.47 -22.96
N GLU A 571 1.94 -7.93 -22.72
CA GLU A 571 2.65 -8.87 -23.60
C GLU A 571 2.11 -10.31 -23.52
N TYR A 572 1.44 -10.65 -22.43
CA TYR A 572 0.95 -12.00 -22.19
C TYR A 572 -0.42 -12.20 -22.81
N LYS A 573 -0.56 -13.12 -23.76
CA LYS A 573 -1.88 -13.47 -24.30
C LYS A 573 -2.66 -14.31 -23.31
#